data_AF-A0A960LBI3-F1
#
_entry.id   AF-A0A960LBI3-F1
#
_cell.length_a   1.000
_cell.length_b   1.000
_cell.length_c   1.000
_cell.angle_alpha   90.00
_cell.angle_beta   90.00
_cell.angle_gamma   90.00
#
_symmetry.space_group_name_H-M   'P 1'
#
loop_
_entity.id
_entity.type
_entity.pdbx_description
1 polymer ?
#
loop_
_entity_poly.entity_id
_entity_poly.type
_entity_poly.pdbx_seq_one_letter_code
_entity_poly.pdbx_strand_id
1 'polypeptide(L)'
;MASEEHVRQALKIGEEQATLLMERRAEMLDRRSAAVRTRGPAAMAHVGSPFEGSTGAATAGVLVAEGDSWFDYPFHDVLKNLEDQHAFDVESVAHRGDAIEEMAYGGGQLDELIRLLEKLNRREVKPKAILLSGGGNDLAGDEFAMLLNHALSPIAGLSPAMIDAVIDQRIHTAYTTILSAVTKVCDDTLGHPIPVVVHGYDYPVPDDRGFLGGWSFLPGPWLGPSFREKGFQALNDRKAMMVTLIDRFNDMLQAVVAIPAFAHVHYLDLRNTLSTAPADYEDWWANELHPTKRGFRAVSDRFAVLLGTV
;
A
#
# COMPACT_ATOMS: atom_id res chain seq x y z
N MET A 1 -12.45 16.21 6.05
CA MET A 1 -11.04 16.22 6.53
C MET A 1 -11.01 15.96 8.03
N ALA A 2 -10.10 15.08 8.48
CA ALA A 2 -9.92 14.77 9.90
C ALA A 2 -9.61 16.03 10.73
N SER A 3 -10.14 16.08 11.95
CA SER A 3 -9.87 17.18 12.88
C SER A 3 -8.46 17.07 13.47
N GLU A 4 -7.86 18.19 13.90
CA GLU A 4 -6.53 18.17 14.55
C GLU A 4 -6.47 17.24 15.77
N GLU A 5 -7.56 17.16 16.53
CA GLU A 5 -7.65 16.24 17.69
C GLU A 5 -7.67 14.78 17.23
N HIS A 6 -8.40 14.45 16.15
CA HIS A 6 -8.38 13.11 15.57
C HIS A 6 -6.97 12.73 15.08
N VAL A 7 -6.28 13.65 14.41
CA VAL A 7 -4.90 13.43 13.93
C VAL A 7 -3.96 13.19 15.12
N ARG A 8 -4.04 14.00 16.17
CA ARG A 8 -3.24 13.82 17.38
C ARG A 8 -3.47 12.46 18.04
N GLN A 9 -4.73 12.04 18.12
CA GLN A 9 -5.08 10.74 18.69
C GLN A 9 -4.57 9.58 17.81
N ALA A 10 -4.65 9.70 16.49
CA ALA A 10 -4.13 8.71 15.54
C ALA A 10 -2.61 8.55 15.64
N LEU A 11 -1.88 9.68 15.74
CA LEU A 11 -0.43 9.69 15.98
C LEU A 11 -0.09 8.93 17.27
N LYS A 12 -0.77 9.28 18.37
CA LYS A 12 -0.57 8.62 19.67
C LYS A 12 -0.86 7.12 19.61
N ILE A 13 -1.94 6.70 18.96
CA ILE A 13 -2.28 5.28 18.80
C ILE A 13 -1.17 4.54 18.04
N GLY A 14 -0.64 5.13 16.96
CA GLY A 14 0.47 4.53 16.22
C GLY A 14 1.73 4.38 17.08
N GLU A 15 2.07 5.38 17.90
CA GLU A 15 3.20 5.30 18.83
C GLU A 15 3.00 4.20 19.89
N GLU A 16 1.79 4.09 20.43
CA GLU A 16 1.42 3.05 21.41
C GLU A 16 1.49 1.65 20.78
N GLN A 17 0.98 1.48 19.55
CA GLN A 17 1.08 0.23 18.80
C GLN A 17 2.53 -0.17 18.54
N ALA A 18 3.37 0.77 18.09
CA ALA A 18 4.81 0.54 17.90
C ALA A 18 5.48 0.09 19.19
N THR A 19 5.21 0.76 20.31
CA THR A 19 5.75 0.40 21.63
C THR A 19 5.35 -1.04 22.01
N LEU A 20 4.05 -1.35 21.95
CA LEU A 20 3.53 -2.67 22.29
C LEU A 20 4.06 -3.78 21.37
N LEU A 21 4.26 -3.47 20.09
CA LEU A 21 4.87 -4.40 19.14
C LEU A 21 6.33 -4.64 19.54
N MET A 22 7.13 -3.60 19.69
CA MET A 22 8.54 -3.72 20.07
C MET A 22 8.75 -4.45 21.39
N GLU A 23 7.93 -4.22 22.42
CA GLU A 23 7.97 -4.96 23.69
C GLU A 23 7.73 -6.45 23.49
N ARG A 24 6.65 -6.82 22.77
CA ARG A 24 6.36 -8.23 22.41
C ARG A 24 7.51 -8.86 21.63
N ARG A 25 8.16 -8.09 20.74
CA ARG A 25 9.29 -8.56 19.94
C ARG A 25 10.54 -8.79 20.79
N ALA A 26 10.85 -7.91 21.75
CA ALA A 26 11.95 -8.07 22.68
C ALA A 26 11.82 -9.38 23.48
N GLU A 27 10.64 -9.66 24.03
CA GLU A 27 10.36 -10.93 24.73
C GLU A 27 10.60 -12.15 23.84
N MET A 28 10.20 -12.08 22.57
CA MET A 28 10.39 -13.17 21.61
C MET A 28 11.86 -13.35 21.22
N LEU A 29 12.65 -12.29 21.17
CA LEU A 29 14.09 -12.35 20.94
C LEU A 29 14.84 -12.95 22.12
N ASP A 30 14.41 -12.67 23.36
CA ASP A 30 14.98 -13.30 24.56
C ASP A 30 14.71 -14.81 24.57
N ARG A 31 13.48 -15.22 24.23
CA ARG A 31 13.13 -16.65 24.06
C ARG A 31 13.96 -17.32 22.97
N ARG A 32 14.15 -16.65 21.84
CA ARG A 32 15.00 -17.16 20.74
C ARG A 32 16.46 -17.29 21.19
N SER A 33 17.01 -16.30 21.88
CA SER A 33 18.39 -16.31 22.38
C SER A 33 18.60 -17.43 23.41
N ALA A 34 17.61 -17.67 24.28
CA ALA A 34 17.59 -18.83 25.17
C ALA A 34 17.59 -20.16 24.39
N ALA A 35 16.79 -20.28 23.33
CA ALA A 35 16.74 -21.49 22.49
C ALA A 35 18.04 -21.76 21.72
N VAL A 36 18.75 -20.71 21.27
CA VAL A 36 20.07 -20.85 20.63
C VAL A 36 21.10 -21.35 21.66
N ARG A 37 21.09 -20.80 22.88
CA ARG A 37 22.00 -21.23 23.97
C ARG A 37 21.78 -22.69 24.37
N THR A 38 20.54 -23.18 24.37
CA THR A 38 20.22 -24.57 24.75
C THR A 38 20.55 -25.59 23.65
N ARG A 39 20.54 -25.21 22.37
CA ARG A 39 20.84 -26.12 21.25
C ARG A 39 22.34 -26.31 20.95
N GLY A 40 23.20 -25.43 21.49
CA GLY A 40 24.65 -25.46 21.26
C GLY A 40 25.06 -25.05 19.83
N PRO A 41 26.26 -24.47 19.62
CA PRO A 41 26.68 -23.94 18.32
C PRO A 41 26.81 -25.00 17.21
N ALA A 42 27.01 -26.27 17.56
CA ALA A 42 27.23 -27.36 16.60
C ALA A 42 25.99 -27.76 15.78
N ALA A 43 24.77 -27.47 16.25
CA ALA A 43 23.53 -27.81 15.53
C ALA A 43 23.13 -26.78 14.47
N MET A 44 23.81 -25.63 14.38
CA MET A 44 23.53 -24.56 13.40
C MET A 44 24.57 -24.45 12.28
N ALA A 45 25.64 -25.24 12.31
CA ALA A 45 26.72 -25.19 11.33
C ALA A 45 26.39 -25.79 9.95
N HIS A 46 25.15 -26.28 9.72
CA HIS A 46 24.77 -26.93 8.46
C HIS A 46 23.67 -26.23 7.64
N VAL A 47 23.36 -24.95 7.92
CA VAL A 47 22.54 -24.13 7.02
C VAL A 47 23.25 -22.82 6.75
N GLY A 48 24.35 -22.93 6.03
CA GLY A 48 25.18 -21.81 5.61
C GLY A 48 26.07 -22.28 4.49
N SER A 49 25.46 -22.72 3.38
CA SER A 49 26.22 -22.70 2.13
C SER A 49 26.41 -21.23 1.79
N PRO A 50 27.64 -20.74 1.65
CA PRO A 50 27.81 -19.47 0.97
C PRO A 50 27.27 -19.71 -0.45
N PHE A 51 26.30 -18.89 -0.86
CA PHE A 51 25.96 -18.78 -2.27
C PHE A 51 27.15 -18.06 -2.94
N GLU A 52 28.26 -18.78 -3.11
CA GLU A 52 29.32 -18.42 -4.04
C GLU A 52 28.74 -18.63 -5.44
N GLY A 53 28.17 -17.56 -6.00
CA GLY A 53 27.66 -17.58 -7.37
C GLY A 53 26.38 -16.80 -7.60
N SER A 54 26.31 -15.54 -7.16
CA SER A 54 25.76 -14.54 -8.07
C SER A 54 26.86 -13.52 -8.29
N THR A 55 27.14 -13.20 -9.54
CA THR A 55 27.81 -11.95 -9.88
C THR A 55 26.92 -10.85 -9.30
N GLY A 56 27.23 -10.37 -8.08
CA GLY A 56 26.36 -9.46 -7.34
C GLY A 56 26.02 -8.28 -8.22
N ALA A 57 24.81 -8.28 -8.78
CA ALA A 57 24.33 -7.16 -9.55
C ALA A 57 24.33 -5.96 -8.61
N ALA A 58 24.82 -4.81 -9.09
CA ALA A 58 24.81 -3.60 -8.29
C ALA A 58 23.35 -3.26 -7.93
N THR A 59 23.08 -3.12 -6.63
CA THR A 59 21.76 -2.76 -6.11
C THR A 59 21.61 -1.24 -6.02
N ALA A 60 20.43 -0.73 -6.35
CA ALA A 60 20.02 0.66 -6.18
C ALA A 60 19.58 0.98 -4.74
N GLY A 61 19.54 -0.05 -3.88
CA GLY A 61 19.16 0.02 -2.47
C GLY A 61 18.12 -1.03 -2.11
N VAL A 62 17.96 -1.28 -0.81
CA VAL A 62 16.92 -2.17 -0.29
C VAL A 62 15.66 -1.37 -0.02
N LEU A 63 14.53 -1.81 -0.57
CA LEU A 63 13.21 -1.27 -0.31
C LEU A 63 12.45 -2.23 0.62
N VAL A 64 11.67 -1.66 1.52
CA VAL A 64 10.73 -2.42 2.34
C VAL A 64 9.32 -2.03 1.94
N ALA A 65 8.42 -2.98 1.74
CA ALA A 65 7.08 -2.67 1.26
C ALA A 65 5.98 -3.28 2.14
N GLU A 66 4.97 -2.47 2.43
CA GLU A 66 3.68 -2.86 2.98
C GLU A 66 2.61 -2.45 1.97
N GLY A 67 1.58 -3.28 1.75
CA GLY A 67 0.49 -2.83 0.90
C GLY A 67 -0.43 -3.87 0.31
N ASP A 68 -1.00 -3.51 -0.83
CA ASP A 68 -2.14 -4.18 -1.45
C ASP A 68 -1.79 -4.82 -2.81
N SER A 69 -2.82 -5.02 -3.64
CA SER A 69 -2.68 -5.66 -4.95
C SER A 69 -1.84 -4.88 -5.95
N TRP A 70 -1.53 -3.61 -5.75
CA TRP A 70 -0.57 -2.92 -6.63
C TRP A 70 0.88 -3.32 -6.33
N PHE A 71 1.13 -3.85 -5.13
CA PHE A 71 2.42 -4.38 -4.67
C PHE A 71 2.49 -5.91 -4.67
N ASP A 72 1.35 -6.59 -4.70
CA ASP A 72 1.26 -8.06 -4.76
C ASP A 72 0.20 -8.51 -5.79
N TYR A 73 0.43 -8.29 -7.09
CA TYR A 73 -0.47 -8.79 -8.15
C TYR A 73 0.10 -10.02 -8.84
N PRO A 74 -0.73 -10.96 -9.37
CA PRO A 74 -0.21 -12.04 -10.19
C PRO A 74 0.64 -11.53 -11.36
N PHE A 75 1.82 -12.15 -11.55
CA PHE A 75 2.74 -12.01 -12.68
C PHE A 75 3.50 -10.67 -12.79
N HIS A 76 2.82 -9.54 -12.57
CA HIS A 76 3.38 -8.20 -12.68
C HIS A 76 2.76 -7.29 -11.65
N ASP A 77 3.60 -6.64 -10.86
CA ASP A 77 3.23 -5.62 -9.89
C ASP A 77 4.33 -4.54 -9.84
N VAL A 78 4.15 -3.52 -9.00
CA VAL A 78 5.10 -2.42 -8.89
C VAL A 78 6.45 -2.90 -8.35
N LEU A 79 6.43 -3.73 -7.29
CA LEU A 79 7.62 -4.16 -6.57
C LEU A 79 8.52 -5.03 -7.44
N LYS A 80 7.94 -6.00 -8.12
CA LYS A 80 8.61 -6.89 -9.06
C LYS A 80 9.30 -6.12 -10.19
N ASN A 81 8.67 -5.06 -10.69
CA ASN A 81 9.31 -4.21 -11.70
C ASN A 81 10.44 -3.35 -11.11
N LEU A 82 10.31 -2.88 -9.86
CA LEU A 82 11.41 -2.18 -9.17
C LEU A 82 12.64 -3.09 -9.00
N GLU A 83 12.43 -4.38 -8.71
CA GLU A 83 13.49 -5.38 -8.68
C GLU A 83 14.05 -5.66 -10.09
N ASP A 84 13.19 -6.14 -10.99
CA ASP A 84 13.60 -6.69 -12.28
C ASP A 84 14.14 -5.60 -13.25
N GLN A 85 13.72 -4.34 -13.11
CA GLN A 85 14.00 -3.27 -14.08
C GLN A 85 14.74 -2.06 -13.51
N HIS A 86 14.70 -1.84 -12.19
CA HIS A 86 15.33 -0.69 -11.54
C HIS A 86 16.41 -1.07 -10.52
N ALA A 87 16.73 -2.37 -10.43
CA ALA A 87 17.82 -2.92 -9.62
C ALA A 87 17.70 -2.64 -8.11
N PHE A 88 16.48 -2.44 -7.60
CA PHE A 88 16.26 -2.46 -6.15
C PHE A 88 16.20 -3.90 -5.65
N ASP A 89 16.58 -4.13 -4.39
CA ASP A 89 16.21 -5.36 -3.70
C ASP A 89 14.94 -5.07 -2.89
N VAL A 90 13.89 -5.88 -2.98
CA VAL A 90 12.64 -5.61 -2.26
C VAL A 90 12.35 -6.69 -1.22
N GLU A 91 12.09 -6.27 0.01
CA GLU A 91 11.55 -7.12 1.06
C GLU A 91 10.11 -6.65 1.36
N SER A 92 9.13 -7.51 1.12
CA SER A 92 7.71 -7.12 1.14
C SER A 92 6.90 -7.95 2.14
N VAL A 93 5.94 -7.30 2.79
CA VAL A 93 4.82 -7.90 3.53
C VAL A 93 3.47 -7.59 2.87
N ALA A 94 3.50 -6.95 1.69
CA ALA A 94 2.28 -6.60 0.96
C ALA A 94 1.45 -7.84 0.61
N HIS A 95 0.15 -7.70 0.74
CA HIS A 95 -0.81 -8.76 0.47
C HIS A 95 -2.03 -8.18 -0.24
N ARG A 96 -2.36 -8.76 -1.40
CA ARG A 96 -3.54 -8.34 -2.16
C ARG A 96 -4.84 -8.48 -1.37
N GLY A 97 -5.71 -7.48 -1.52
CA GLY A 97 -7.04 -7.47 -0.90
C GLY A 97 -7.07 -6.83 0.49
N ASP A 98 -5.92 -6.49 1.06
CA ASP A 98 -5.88 -5.86 2.38
C ASP A 98 -6.31 -4.38 2.28
N ALA A 99 -7.26 -3.99 3.12
CA ALA A 99 -7.69 -2.61 3.32
C ALA A 99 -6.70 -1.89 4.26
N ILE A 100 -6.51 -0.58 4.11
CA ILE A 100 -5.57 0.17 4.95
C ILE A 100 -6.00 0.19 6.41
N GLU A 101 -7.32 0.16 6.67
CA GLU A 101 -7.85 0.04 8.03
C GLU A 101 -7.43 -1.29 8.68
N GLU A 102 -7.47 -2.39 7.93
CA GLU A 102 -7.03 -3.70 8.41
C GLU A 102 -5.50 -3.76 8.61
N MET A 103 -4.73 -3.15 7.71
CA MET A 103 -3.27 -3.03 7.86
C MET A 103 -2.90 -2.28 9.16
N ALA A 104 -3.62 -1.21 9.48
CA ALA A 104 -3.38 -0.40 10.67
C ALA A 104 -3.78 -1.10 11.99
N TYR A 105 -4.87 -1.87 11.99
CA TYR A 105 -5.51 -2.32 13.24
C TYR A 105 -5.67 -3.83 13.39
N GLY A 106 -5.58 -4.59 12.29
CA GLY A 106 -5.77 -6.05 12.27
C GLY A 106 -4.63 -6.86 12.88
N GLY A 107 -3.46 -6.23 13.07
CA GLY A 107 -2.27 -6.87 13.64
C GLY A 107 -1.54 -7.83 12.69
N GLY A 108 -1.87 -7.79 11.38
CA GLY A 108 -1.22 -8.54 10.31
C GLY A 108 -0.01 -7.80 9.75
N GLN A 109 -0.19 -7.07 8.66
CA GLN A 109 0.91 -6.46 7.90
C GLN A 109 1.80 -5.52 8.74
N LEU A 110 1.25 -4.67 9.61
CA LEU A 110 2.06 -3.76 10.44
C LEU A 110 3.00 -4.50 11.42
N ASP A 111 2.58 -5.61 12.03
CA ASP A 111 3.46 -6.44 12.87
C ASP A 111 4.56 -7.06 12.01
N GLU A 112 4.19 -7.62 10.85
CA GLU A 112 5.13 -8.24 9.93
C GLU A 112 6.17 -7.25 9.37
N LEU A 113 5.74 -6.02 9.07
CA LEU A 113 6.58 -4.92 8.63
C LEU A 113 7.62 -4.57 9.70
N ILE A 114 7.18 -4.38 10.95
CA ILE A 114 8.07 -4.06 12.07
C ILE A 114 9.05 -5.21 12.29
N ARG A 115 8.57 -6.45 12.24
CA ARG A 115 9.42 -7.65 12.32
C ARG A 115 10.44 -7.71 11.19
N LEU A 116 10.09 -7.26 9.98
CA LEU A 116 10.99 -7.18 8.84
C LEU A 116 12.06 -6.10 9.05
N LEU A 117 11.70 -4.89 9.47
CA LEU A 117 12.63 -3.83 9.81
C LEU A 117 13.64 -4.28 10.88
N GLU A 118 13.18 -4.97 11.93
CA GLU A 118 14.08 -5.55 12.93
C GLU A 118 15.05 -6.59 12.35
N LYS A 119 14.60 -7.43 11.38
CA LYS A 119 15.46 -8.41 10.72
C LYS A 119 16.55 -7.72 9.92
N LEU A 120 16.20 -6.66 9.19
CA LEU A 120 17.15 -5.88 8.40
C LEU A 120 18.16 -5.17 9.30
N ASN A 121 17.70 -4.54 10.39
CA ASN A 121 18.59 -3.91 11.37
C ASN A 121 19.62 -4.91 11.95
N ARG A 122 19.19 -6.13 12.32
CA ARG A 122 20.11 -7.18 12.79
C ARG A 122 21.08 -7.69 11.74
N ARG A 123 20.76 -7.54 10.45
CA ARG A 123 21.65 -7.86 9.33
C ARG A 123 22.53 -6.67 8.93
N GLU A 124 22.43 -5.55 9.67
CA GLU A 124 23.10 -4.28 9.35
C GLU A 124 22.73 -3.75 7.95
N VAL A 125 21.54 -4.13 7.46
CA VAL A 125 20.99 -3.64 6.19
C VAL A 125 20.10 -2.45 6.50
N LYS A 126 20.46 -1.29 5.96
CA LYS A 126 19.65 -0.07 6.05
C LYS A 126 18.73 0.03 4.83
N PRO A 127 17.40 -0.01 5.01
CA PRO A 127 16.48 0.27 3.92
C PRO A 127 16.73 1.68 3.37
N LYS A 128 16.65 1.80 2.05
CA LYS A 128 16.65 3.08 1.35
C LYS A 128 15.33 3.82 1.55
N ALA A 129 14.22 3.09 1.42
CA ALA A 129 12.88 3.63 1.65
C ALA A 129 11.91 2.53 2.08
N ILE A 130 10.83 2.93 2.73
CA ILE A 130 9.64 2.12 2.97
C ILE A 130 8.57 2.55 1.97
N LEU A 131 7.89 1.60 1.34
CA LEU A 131 6.79 1.84 0.42
C LEU A 131 5.49 1.43 1.09
N LEU A 132 4.46 2.26 0.99
CA LEU A 132 3.13 1.98 1.51
C LEU A 132 2.08 2.18 0.42
N SER A 133 1.42 1.08 0.03
CA SER A 133 0.25 1.06 -0.87
C SER A 133 -0.98 0.66 -0.08
N GLY A 134 -2.10 1.38 -0.18
CA GLY A 134 -3.34 0.92 0.44
C GLY A 134 -4.45 1.95 0.38
N GLY A 135 -5.67 1.53 0.69
CA GLY A 135 -6.87 2.36 0.61
C GLY A 135 -7.74 2.06 -0.61
N GLY A 136 -7.21 1.37 -1.64
CA GLY A 136 -7.99 0.93 -2.79
C GLY A 136 -9.07 -0.09 -2.42
N ASN A 137 -8.75 -1.06 -1.55
CA ASN A 137 -9.71 -2.08 -1.10
C ASN A 137 -10.78 -1.51 -0.15
N ASP A 138 -10.52 -0.37 0.50
CA ASP A 138 -11.52 0.37 1.28
C ASP A 138 -12.57 1.07 0.40
N LEU A 139 -12.28 1.21 -0.90
CA LEU A 139 -13.07 1.96 -1.89
C LEU A 139 -13.53 1.09 -3.08
N ALA A 140 -13.35 -0.23 -2.99
CA ALA A 140 -13.69 -1.20 -4.02
C ALA A 140 -14.34 -2.43 -3.38
N GLY A 141 -14.95 -3.30 -4.19
CA GLY A 141 -15.66 -4.48 -3.69
C GLY A 141 -17.09 -4.15 -3.25
N ASP A 142 -17.60 -4.92 -2.30
CA ASP A 142 -18.99 -4.80 -1.85
C ASP A 142 -19.22 -3.46 -1.11
N GLU A 143 -18.18 -2.96 -0.46
CA GLU A 143 -18.13 -1.69 0.28
C GLU A 143 -18.36 -0.48 -0.64
N PHE A 144 -17.95 -0.58 -1.91
CA PHE A 144 -18.06 0.53 -2.87
C PHE A 144 -19.52 0.94 -3.11
N ALA A 145 -20.47 0.00 -3.01
CA ALA A 145 -21.89 0.29 -3.14
C ALA A 145 -22.39 1.30 -2.09
N MET A 146 -21.78 1.34 -0.90
CA MET A 146 -22.17 2.30 0.14
C MET A 146 -21.76 3.74 -0.20
N LEU A 147 -20.76 3.92 -1.06
CA LEU A 147 -20.32 5.25 -1.50
C LEU A 147 -21.25 5.86 -2.55
N LEU A 148 -22.19 5.09 -3.09
CA LEU A 148 -23.05 5.48 -4.20
C LEU A 148 -24.53 5.58 -3.77
N ASN A 149 -25.14 6.71 -4.09
CA ASN A 149 -26.60 6.85 -4.13
C ASN A 149 -27.14 6.36 -5.46
N HIS A 150 -28.31 5.71 -5.44
CA HIS A 150 -28.95 5.19 -6.65
C HIS A 150 -29.21 6.29 -7.70
N ALA A 151 -29.03 5.99 -8.97
CA ALA A 151 -29.13 6.93 -10.10
C ALA A 151 -30.52 7.60 -10.25
N LEU A 152 -31.57 6.95 -9.74
CA LEU A 152 -32.94 7.50 -9.70
C LEU A 152 -33.24 8.36 -8.47
N SER A 153 -32.28 8.48 -7.53
CA SER A 153 -32.44 9.30 -6.33
C SER A 153 -32.20 10.79 -6.64
N PRO A 154 -32.88 11.73 -5.95
CA PRO A 154 -32.56 13.16 -6.04
C PRO A 154 -31.13 13.53 -5.63
N ILE A 155 -30.44 12.62 -4.94
CA ILE A 155 -29.04 12.75 -4.51
C ILE A 155 -28.11 11.77 -5.25
N ALA A 156 -28.46 11.40 -6.48
CA ALA A 156 -27.72 10.43 -7.30
C ALA A 156 -26.21 10.73 -7.42
N GLY A 157 -25.43 9.66 -7.49
CA GLY A 157 -23.98 9.69 -7.68
C GLY A 157 -23.24 9.33 -6.40
N LEU A 158 -21.99 9.77 -6.29
CA LEU A 158 -21.20 9.61 -5.08
C LEU A 158 -21.86 10.35 -3.90
N SER A 159 -21.90 9.71 -2.74
CA SER A 159 -22.41 10.28 -1.49
C SER A 159 -21.30 11.08 -0.79
N PRO A 160 -21.39 12.42 -0.72
CA PRO A 160 -20.32 13.23 -0.11
C PRO A 160 -20.10 12.90 1.36
N ALA A 161 -21.17 12.58 2.10
CA ALA A 161 -21.09 12.22 3.50
C ALA A 161 -20.36 10.88 3.73
N MET A 162 -20.58 9.90 2.84
CA MET A 162 -19.87 8.62 2.95
C MET A 162 -18.42 8.74 2.50
N ILE A 163 -18.15 9.56 1.48
CA ILE A 163 -16.77 9.88 1.08
C ILE A 163 -16.01 10.55 2.22
N ASP A 164 -16.58 11.57 2.88
CA ASP A 164 -15.88 12.22 4.00
C ASP A 164 -15.64 11.23 5.15
N ALA A 165 -16.63 10.40 5.50
CA ALA A 165 -16.48 9.40 6.55
C ALA A 165 -15.40 8.34 6.23
N VAL A 166 -15.35 7.84 4.99
CA VAL A 166 -14.43 6.76 4.60
C VAL A 166 -13.05 7.31 4.26
N ILE A 167 -12.95 8.26 3.33
CA ILE A 167 -11.65 8.78 2.88
C ILE A 167 -11.06 9.71 3.93
N ASP A 168 -11.78 10.78 4.27
CA ASP A 168 -11.19 11.89 4.99
C ASP A 168 -11.09 11.68 6.51
N GLN A 169 -11.83 10.70 7.05
CA GLN A 169 -11.73 10.30 8.45
C GLN A 169 -11.04 8.95 8.58
N ARG A 170 -11.64 7.86 8.10
CA ARG A 170 -11.16 6.50 8.37
C ARG A 170 -9.80 6.21 7.74
N ILE A 171 -9.70 6.32 6.42
CA ILE A 171 -8.46 6.05 5.67
C ILE A 171 -7.36 7.02 6.13
N HIS A 172 -7.68 8.32 6.29
CA HIS A 172 -6.76 9.30 6.85
C HIS A 172 -6.20 8.86 8.22
N THR A 173 -7.07 8.41 9.12
CA THR A 173 -6.69 7.96 10.47
C THR A 173 -5.79 6.73 10.39
N ALA A 174 -6.14 5.74 9.56
CA ALA A 174 -5.34 4.53 9.37
C ALA A 174 -3.93 4.84 8.85
N TYR A 175 -3.82 5.67 7.81
CA TYR A 175 -2.52 6.14 7.31
C TYR A 175 -1.71 6.87 8.38
N THR A 176 -2.35 7.78 9.13
CA THR A 176 -1.68 8.52 10.21
C THR A 176 -1.15 7.56 11.29
N THR A 177 -1.93 6.54 11.65
CA THR A 177 -1.53 5.52 12.63
C THR A 177 -0.35 4.68 12.13
N ILE A 178 -0.42 4.14 10.91
CA ILE A 178 0.67 3.33 10.33
C ILE A 178 1.96 4.15 10.25
N LEU A 179 1.90 5.35 9.66
CA LEU A 179 3.07 6.21 9.50
C LEU A 179 3.67 6.59 10.85
N SER A 180 2.85 6.89 11.86
CA SER A 180 3.33 7.16 13.21
C SER A 180 4.04 5.95 13.82
N ALA A 181 3.45 4.76 13.71
CA ALA A 181 4.05 3.53 14.21
C ALA A 181 5.40 3.24 13.53
N VAL A 182 5.44 3.33 12.20
CA VAL A 182 6.67 3.12 11.42
C VAL A 182 7.74 4.15 11.75
N THR A 183 7.37 5.43 11.87
CA THR A 183 8.28 6.51 12.26
C THR A 183 8.93 6.20 13.61
N LYS A 184 8.10 5.88 14.61
CA LYS A 184 8.58 5.56 15.95
C LYS A 184 9.51 4.35 15.96
N VAL A 185 9.16 3.28 15.25
CA VAL A 185 10.01 2.09 15.14
C VAL A 185 11.35 2.43 14.49
N CYS A 186 11.36 3.24 13.43
CA CYS A 186 12.61 3.65 12.79
C CYS A 186 13.47 4.51 13.72
N ASP A 187 12.88 5.49 14.41
CA ASP A 187 13.60 6.32 15.37
C ASP A 187 14.18 5.49 16.53
N ASP A 188 13.38 4.61 17.13
CA ASP A 188 13.80 3.82 18.29
C ASP A 188 14.83 2.73 17.92
N THR A 189 14.78 2.18 16.69
CA THR A 189 15.64 1.05 16.29
C THR A 189 16.85 1.45 15.44
N LEU A 190 16.74 2.50 14.63
CA LEU A 190 17.76 2.95 13.69
C LEU A 190 18.34 4.33 14.07
N GLY A 191 17.70 5.05 14.98
CA GLY A 191 18.11 6.38 15.45
C GLY A 191 17.75 7.52 14.50
N HIS A 192 16.98 7.25 13.44
CA HIS A 192 16.46 8.24 12.50
C HIS A 192 15.27 7.68 11.72
N PRO A 193 14.39 8.53 11.16
CA PRO A 193 13.33 8.06 10.28
C PRO A 193 13.91 7.60 8.94
N ILE A 194 13.28 6.60 8.31
CA ILE A 194 13.56 6.18 6.93
C ILE A 194 12.58 6.93 6.01
N PRO A 195 12.99 7.37 4.80
CA PRO A 195 12.05 7.89 3.81
C PRO A 195 10.89 6.92 3.56
N VAL A 196 9.65 7.39 3.67
CA VAL A 196 8.45 6.60 3.35
C VAL A 196 7.84 7.15 2.07
N VAL A 197 7.55 6.31 1.09
CA VAL A 197 6.79 6.70 -0.11
C VAL A 197 5.37 6.17 0.02
N VAL A 198 4.41 7.10 0.04
CA VAL A 198 2.97 6.81 -0.10
C VAL A 198 2.53 7.24 -1.49
N HIS A 199 1.50 6.61 -2.04
CA HIS A 199 1.01 6.95 -3.37
C HIS A 199 -0.51 6.87 -3.48
N GLY A 200 -1.05 7.71 -4.37
CA GLY A 200 -2.41 7.53 -4.85
C GLY A 200 -2.50 6.43 -5.92
N TYR A 201 -3.68 6.24 -6.49
CA TYR A 201 -3.86 5.44 -7.70
C TYR A 201 -4.12 6.35 -8.91
N ASP A 202 -4.00 5.80 -10.10
CA ASP A 202 -4.52 6.45 -11.30
C ASP A 202 -6.04 6.23 -11.43
N TYR A 203 -6.67 6.87 -12.41
CA TYR A 203 -8.11 6.82 -12.64
C TYR A 203 -8.57 5.46 -13.20
N PRO A 204 -9.23 4.60 -12.40
CA PRO A 204 -9.68 3.29 -12.87
C PRO A 204 -10.77 3.42 -13.94
N VAL A 205 -10.96 2.34 -14.71
CA VAL A 205 -11.94 2.28 -15.80
C VAL A 205 -12.99 1.20 -15.48
N PRO A 206 -14.17 1.55 -14.91
CA PRO A 206 -15.20 0.60 -14.46
C PRO A 206 -15.98 -0.08 -15.59
N ASP A 207 -15.26 -0.87 -16.40
CA ASP A 207 -15.73 -1.55 -17.60
C ASP A 207 -16.23 -2.99 -17.36
N ASP A 208 -16.41 -3.37 -16.10
CA ASP A 208 -16.90 -4.68 -15.65
C ASP A 208 -15.93 -5.85 -15.90
N ARG A 209 -14.70 -5.64 -16.40
CA ARG A 209 -13.69 -6.71 -16.49
C ARG A 209 -13.15 -7.04 -15.11
N GLY A 210 -13.12 -8.33 -14.77
CA GLY A 210 -12.45 -8.89 -13.59
C GLY A 210 -11.08 -9.50 -13.91
N PHE A 211 -10.51 -10.25 -12.97
CA PHE A 211 -9.26 -10.98 -13.19
C PHE A 211 -9.36 -11.94 -14.39
N LEU A 212 -8.36 -11.92 -15.27
CA LEU A 212 -8.33 -12.68 -16.54
C LEU A 212 -9.62 -12.56 -17.38
N GLY A 213 -10.23 -11.37 -17.39
CA GLY A 213 -11.41 -11.09 -18.20
C GLY A 213 -12.75 -11.41 -17.53
N GLY A 214 -12.77 -11.75 -16.23
CA GLY A 214 -14.01 -11.79 -15.44
C GLY A 214 -14.86 -13.06 -15.60
N TRP A 215 -14.22 -14.23 -15.71
CA TRP A 215 -14.95 -15.50 -15.57
C TRP A 215 -15.57 -15.59 -14.18
N SER A 216 -16.79 -16.11 -14.04
CA SER A 216 -17.59 -16.01 -12.80
C SER A 216 -16.98 -16.64 -11.54
N PHE A 217 -15.97 -17.50 -11.69
CA PHE A 217 -15.25 -18.12 -10.58
C PHE A 217 -13.92 -17.41 -10.25
N LEU A 218 -13.54 -16.41 -11.05
CA LEU A 218 -12.35 -15.60 -10.85
C LEU A 218 -12.71 -14.31 -10.11
N PRO A 219 -11.75 -13.71 -9.37
CA PRO A 219 -11.99 -12.46 -8.65
C PRO A 219 -12.41 -11.29 -9.54
N GLY A 220 -13.19 -10.38 -8.97
CA GLY A 220 -13.73 -9.20 -9.64
C GLY A 220 -14.91 -9.52 -10.58
N PRO A 221 -15.49 -8.53 -11.25
CA PRO A 221 -15.24 -7.09 -11.08
C PRO A 221 -15.56 -6.59 -9.66
N TRP A 222 -14.82 -5.58 -9.19
CA TRP A 222 -14.86 -4.92 -7.89
C TRP A 222 -15.60 -3.57 -7.88
N LEU A 223 -15.80 -2.90 -9.02
CA LEU A 223 -16.52 -1.62 -9.15
C LEU A 223 -17.82 -1.79 -9.94
N GLY A 224 -17.76 -2.53 -11.04
CA GLY A 224 -18.90 -2.82 -11.92
C GLY A 224 -20.18 -3.27 -11.20
N PRO A 225 -20.14 -4.25 -10.27
CA PRO A 225 -21.33 -4.72 -9.56
C PRO A 225 -22.09 -3.60 -8.85
N SER A 226 -21.40 -2.75 -8.09
CA SER A 226 -22.00 -1.65 -7.35
C SER A 226 -22.60 -0.59 -8.27
N PHE A 227 -21.92 -0.26 -9.38
CA PHE A 227 -22.48 0.66 -10.37
C PHE A 227 -23.77 0.11 -10.98
N ARG A 228 -23.83 -1.19 -11.29
CA ARG A 228 -25.05 -1.84 -11.78
C ARG A 228 -26.16 -1.85 -10.73
N GLU A 229 -25.84 -2.19 -9.48
CA GLU A 229 -26.77 -2.15 -8.35
C GLU A 229 -27.41 -0.76 -8.20
N LYS A 230 -26.60 0.29 -8.35
CA LYS A 230 -27.04 1.69 -8.19
C LYS A 230 -27.60 2.31 -9.46
N GLY A 231 -27.73 1.56 -10.56
CA GLY A 231 -28.37 2.02 -11.79
C GLY A 231 -27.48 2.87 -12.71
N PHE A 232 -26.16 2.89 -12.51
CA PHE A 232 -25.20 3.58 -13.38
C PHE A 232 -24.69 2.66 -14.49
N GLN A 233 -25.23 2.83 -15.70
CA GLN A 233 -24.89 1.97 -16.85
C GLN A 233 -23.84 2.57 -17.78
N ALA A 234 -23.80 3.90 -17.92
CA ALA A 234 -22.90 4.56 -18.84
C ALA A 234 -21.46 4.59 -18.29
N LEU A 235 -20.51 4.00 -19.02
CA LEU A 235 -19.10 3.97 -18.62
C LEU A 235 -18.52 5.38 -18.39
N ASN A 236 -18.95 6.38 -19.17
CA ASN A 236 -18.48 7.76 -18.98
C ASN A 236 -18.90 8.34 -17.63
N ASP A 237 -20.12 8.07 -17.16
CA ASP A 237 -20.58 8.53 -15.85
C ASP A 237 -19.81 7.84 -14.73
N ARG A 238 -19.58 6.52 -14.87
CA ARG A 238 -18.74 5.74 -13.94
C ARG A 238 -17.33 6.30 -13.84
N LYS A 239 -16.68 6.57 -14.97
CA LYS A 239 -15.34 7.17 -15.02
C LYS A 239 -15.31 8.56 -14.39
N ALA A 240 -16.31 9.40 -14.64
CA ALA A 240 -16.37 10.73 -14.01
C ALA A 240 -16.47 10.64 -12.48
N MET A 241 -17.25 9.69 -11.96
CA MET A 241 -17.30 9.40 -10.53
C MET A 241 -15.93 8.90 -10.01
N MET A 242 -15.26 8.01 -10.74
CA MET A 242 -13.92 7.53 -10.33
C MET A 242 -12.88 8.64 -10.32
N VAL A 243 -12.92 9.60 -11.27
CA VAL A 243 -12.04 10.78 -11.23
C VAL A 243 -12.24 11.55 -9.93
N THR A 244 -13.50 11.81 -9.56
CA THR A 244 -13.82 12.56 -8.33
C THR A 244 -13.34 11.81 -7.07
N LEU A 245 -13.53 10.48 -7.03
CA LEU A 245 -13.13 9.66 -5.90
C LEU A 245 -11.61 9.58 -5.76
N ILE A 246 -10.89 9.37 -6.86
CA ILE A 246 -9.42 9.30 -6.87
C ILE A 246 -8.80 10.66 -6.55
N ASP A 247 -9.35 11.76 -7.07
CA ASP A 247 -8.87 13.09 -6.71
C ASP A 247 -9.04 13.34 -5.20
N ARG A 248 -10.20 12.97 -4.63
CA ARG A 248 -10.42 13.10 -3.19
C ARG A 248 -9.46 12.24 -2.36
N PHE A 249 -9.17 11.03 -2.80
CA PHE A 249 -8.19 10.15 -2.15
C PHE A 249 -6.78 10.76 -2.18
N ASN A 250 -6.37 11.32 -3.31
CA ASN A 250 -5.07 11.98 -3.46
C ASN A 250 -4.97 13.27 -2.63
N ASP A 251 -6.04 14.05 -2.50
CA ASP A 251 -6.10 15.21 -1.62
C ASP A 251 -5.91 14.81 -0.15
N MET A 252 -6.55 13.72 0.26
CA MET A 252 -6.41 13.18 1.62
C MET A 252 -4.97 12.72 1.89
N LEU A 253 -4.33 12.00 0.97
CA LEU A 253 -2.94 11.58 1.12
C LEU A 253 -1.98 12.77 1.26
N GLN A 254 -2.15 13.80 0.43
CA GLN A 254 -1.35 15.02 0.53
C GLN A 254 -1.54 15.71 1.89
N ALA A 255 -2.76 15.71 2.42
CA ALA A 255 -3.03 16.26 3.75
C ALA A 255 -2.37 15.45 4.87
N VAL A 256 -2.36 14.11 4.76
CA VAL A 256 -1.60 13.25 5.69
C VAL A 256 -0.11 13.59 5.62
N VAL A 257 0.48 13.62 4.43
CA VAL A 257 1.92 13.90 4.26
C VAL A 257 2.31 15.31 4.73
N ALA A 258 1.37 16.27 4.72
CA ALA A 258 1.58 17.61 5.27
C ALA A 258 1.63 17.68 6.81
N ILE A 259 1.31 16.60 7.53
CA ILE A 259 1.45 16.54 8.99
C ILE A 259 2.92 16.71 9.36
N PRO A 260 3.29 17.64 10.27
CA PRO A 260 4.71 17.94 10.57
C PRO A 260 5.57 16.75 11.02
N ALA A 261 4.97 15.75 11.68
CA ALA A 261 5.65 14.52 12.10
C ALA A 261 6.13 13.68 10.89
N PHE A 262 5.57 13.90 9.71
CA PHE A 262 5.79 13.13 8.49
C PHE A 262 6.66 13.86 7.46
N ALA A 263 7.58 14.72 7.93
CA ALA A 263 8.52 15.43 7.06
C ALA A 263 9.45 14.51 6.21
N HIS A 264 9.54 13.23 6.57
CA HIS A 264 10.28 12.18 5.85
C HIS A 264 9.37 11.33 4.94
N VAL A 265 8.09 11.67 4.84
CA VAL A 265 7.12 10.96 3.99
C VAL A 265 6.97 11.72 2.68
N HIS A 266 6.97 10.99 1.58
CA HIS A 266 6.93 11.50 0.22
C HIS A 266 5.66 10.97 -0.46
N TYR A 267 4.85 11.89 -0.97
CA TYR A 267 3.68 11.56 -1.76
C TYR A 267 4.05 11.42 -3.25
N LEU A 268 3.63 10.32 -3.86
CA LEU A 268 3.73 10.06 -5.29
C LEU A 268 2.36 10.17 -5.97
N ASP A 269 2.22 11.18 -6.84
CA ASP A 269 1.05 11.31 -7.72
C ASP A 269 1.21 10.40 -8.95
N LEU A 270 0.28 9.45 -9.07
CA LEU A 270 0.20 8.49 -10.16
C LEU A 270 -0.89 8.82 -11.19
N ARG A 271 -1.68 9.86 -10.98
CA ARG A 271 -2.76 10.24 -11.91
C ARG A 271 -2.19 10.61 -13.28
N ASN A 272 -2.88 10.19 -14.33
CA ASN A 272 -2.50 10.38 -15.74
C ASN A 272 -1.24 9.61 -16.19
N THR A 273 -0.82 8.58 -15.45
CA THR A 273 0.22 7.62 -15.86
C THR A 273 -0.31 6.58 -16.84
N LEU A 274 -1.59 6.22 -16.70
CA LEU A 274 -2.31 5.16 -17.42
C LEU A 274 -3.40 5.80 -18.27
N SER A 275 -3.47 5.44 -19.55
CA SER A 275 -4.53 5.97 -20.40
C SER A 275 -5.89 5.47 -19.94
N THR A 276 -6.85 6.37 -19.91
CA THR A 276 -8.28 6.05 -19.79
C THR A 276 -9.03 6.35 -21.08
N ALA A 277 -8.35 6.70 -22.17
CA ALA A 277 -9.02 7.06 -23.41
C ALA A 277 -9.70 5.83 -24.05
N PRO A 278 -10.92 5.97 -24.61
CA PRO A 278 -11.64 4.86 -25.24
C PRO A 278 -10.85 4.11 -26.33
N ALA A 279 -9.87 4.77 -26.93
CA ALA A 279 -9.07 4.20 -28.01
C ALA A 279 -8.04 3.16 -27.54
N ASP A 280 -7.57 3.24 -26.29
CA ASP A 280 -6.41 2.47 -25.84
C ASP A 280 -6.39 2.08 -24.36
N TYR A 281 -7.39 2.42 -23.54
CA TYR A 281 -7.33 2.14 -22.10
C TYR A 281 -7.10 0.65 -21.76
N GLU A 282 -7.56 -0.29 -22.60
CA GLU A 282 -7.36 -1.73 -22.39
C GLU A 282 -5.89 -2.17 -22.52
N ASP A 283 -5.06 -1.40 -23.22
CA ASP A 283 -3.61 -1.63 -23.27
C ASP A 283 -2.92 -1.27 -21.94
N TRP A 284 -3.55 -0.43 -21.13
CA TRP A 284 -3.03 0.10 -19.87
C TRP A 284 -3.66 -0.57 -18.65
N TRP A 285 -4.93 -0.99 -18.75
CA TRP A 285 -5.71 -1.61 -17.69
C TRP A 285 -6.08 -3.05 -18.06
N ALA A 286 -5.58 -4.02 -17.28
CA ALA A 286 -5.89 -5.44 -17.46
C ALA A 286 -7.32 -5.79 -17.06
N ASN A 287 -7.88 -5.01 -16.14
CA ASN A 287 -9.25 -5.05 -15.67
C ASN A 287 -9.59 -3.66 -15.11
N GLU A 288 -10.76 -3.50 -14.51
CA GLU A 288 -11.22 -2.17 -14.08
C GLU A 288 -10.40 -1.49 -12.97
N LEU A 289 -9.53 -2.22 -12.26
CA LEU A 289 -8.72 -1.70 -11.15
C LEU A 289 -7.21 -1.87 -11.33
N HIS A 290 -6.77 -2.87 -12.09
CA HIS A 290 -5.37 -3.28 -12.13
C HIS A 290 -4.74 -2.98 -13.50
N PRO A 291 -3.53 -2.39 -13.51
CA PRO A 291 -2.79 -2.16 -14.75
C PRO A 291 -2.42 -3.46 -15.49
N THR A 292 -2.17 -3.35 -16.81
CA THR A 292 -1.48 -4.40 -17.57
C THR A 292 0.01 -4.44 -17.21
N LYS A 293 0.76 -5.40 -17.75
CA LYS A 293 2.24 -5.39 -17.70
C LYS A 293 2.82 -4.03 -18.12
N ARG A 294 2.26 -3.42 -19.17
CA ARG A 294 2.68 -2.10 -19.66
C ARG A 294 2.34 -1.02 -18.64
N GLY A 295 1.13 -1.04 -18.10
CA GLY A 295 0.70 -0.06 -17.11
C GLY A 295 1.51 -0.14 -15.81
N PHE A 296 1.72 -1.33 -15.26
CA PHE A 296 2.55 -1.52 -14.06
C PHE A 296 3.98 -1.05 -14.28
N ARG A 297 4.56 -1.28 -15.46
CA ARG A 297 5.89 -0.74 -15.78
C ARG A 297 5.91 0.78 -15.73
N ALA A 298 4.92 1.44 -16.36
CA ALA A 298 4.83 2.90 -16.35
C ALA A 298 4.67 3.46 -14.92
N VAL A 299 3.89 2.78 -14.07
CA VAL A 299 3.77 3.14 -12.65
C VAL A 299 5.10 2.98 -11.92
N SER A 300 5.79 1.84 -12.09
CA SER A 300 7.10 1.60 -11.46
C SER A 300 8.17 2.60 -11.89
N ASP A 301 8.15 3.05 -13.15
CA ASP A 301 9.04 4.10 -13.64
C ASP A 301 8.86 5.41 -12.82
N ARG A 302 7.63 5.74 -12.40
CA ARG A 302 7.34 6.91 -11.54
C ARG A 302 7.93 6.74 -10.14
N PHE A 303 7.79 5.55 -9.55
CA PHE A 303 8.43 5.23 -8.28
C PHE A 303 9.95 5.35 -8.37
N ALA A 304 10.56 4.77 -9.39
CA ALA A 304 12.02 4.79 -9.56
C ALA A 304 12.56 6.23 -9.68
N VAL A 305 11.85 7.12 -10.38
CA VAL A 305 12.21 8.55 -10.46
C VAL A 305 12.19 9.20 -9.07
N LEU A 306 11.11 9.02 -8.30
CA LEU A 306 11.02 9.59 -6.95
C LEU A 306 12.09 9.01 -6.01
N LEU A 307 12.28 7.69 -6.05
CA LEU A 307 13.31 6.97 -5.27
C LEU A 307 14.75 7.38 -5.64
N GLY A 308 14.96 8.00 -6.79
CA GLY A 308 16.24 8.60 -7.17
C GLY A 308 16.52 9.94 -6.47
N THR A 309 15.52 10.54 -5.82
CA THR A 309 15.59 11.86 -5.18
C THR A 309 15.49 11.83 -3.65
N VAL A 310 15.18 10.67 -3.09
CA VAL A 310 15.09 10.43 -1.63
C VAL A 310 16.31 9.67 -1.11
#